data_AF-A0A6J1EF17-F1
#
_entry.id   AF-A0A6J1EF17-F1
#
_cell.length_a   1.000
_cell.length_b   1.000
_cell.length_c   1.000
_cell.angle_alpha   90.00
_cell.angle_beta   90.00
_cell.angle_gamma   90.00
#
_symmetry.space_group_name_H-M   'P 1'
#
loop_
_entity.id
_entity.type
_entity.pdbx_description
1 polymer ?
#
loop_
_entity_poly.entity_id
_entity_poly.type
_entity_poly.pdbx_seq_one_letter_code
_entity_poly.pdbx_strand_id
1 'polypeptide(L)'
;MAFALGRSSSTAILASRSLSSPSPTHFVPLLSLTPAHGNGKKSFGSIRIQGKKERPLVQCNVAAEINTVEQAANLSKESQRPVYPFAAIVGQDEMKLCLLLNVIDPKIGGVMIMGDRGTGKSTTVRSMVDLLPEIRVVFGDPYNSDPEDPESMGIEVRESLGKGEELSVVMTKINMVDLPLGATEDRVCGTIDIEKALTEGVKAFEPGLLAKANRGNPEEGELRPQLLDRFGMHAQVGTVRDAELRVKIVEERARFDQNPKEFRESYNAEQEKLQQQISSARTSLSSVQIDHDLKVKISKVCAELNVDGLRGDIVTNRAAKALAALKGRDKVGAEDIATVIPNCLRHRLRKDPLESIDSGLLVIEKFYEVFS
;
A
#
# COMPACT_ATOMS: atom_id res chain seq x y z
N MET A 1 -41.47 45.40 16.42
CA MET A 1 -41.99 45.18 17.80
C MET A 1 -40.82 45.09 18.77
N ALA A 2 -41.08 45.01 20.09
CA ALA A 2 -40.06 45.17 21.14
C ALA A 2 -38.90 44.14 21.04
N PHE A 3 -37.64 44.40 21.42
CA PHE A 3 -37.07 44.96 22.66
C PHE A 3 -37.25 44.06 23.90
N ALA A 4 -36.16 43.41 24.36
CA ALA A 4 -35.78 43.28 25.78
C ALA A 4 -34.41 42.55 25.94
N LEU A 5 -33.73 42.81 27.07
CA LEU A 5 -32.52 42.14 27.57
C LEU A 5 -32.84 41.56 28.97
N GLY A 6 -32.13 40.54 29.47
CA GLY A 6 -32.31 40.16 30.89
C GLY A 6 -31.59 38.90 31.39
N ARG A 7 -30.50 39.11 32.14
CA ARG A 7 -29.63 38.13 32.82
C ARG A 7 -30.31 37.26 33.92
N SER A 8 -29.54 36.27 34.39
CA SER A 8 -29.43 35.76 35.79
C SER A 8 -30.53 34.83 36.33
N SER A 9 -30.32 34.02 37.39
CA SER A 9 -29.12 33.33 37.93
C SER A 9 -29.54 32.33 39.03
N SER A 10 -28.75 31.27 39.25
CA SER A 10 -28.54 30.50 40.50
C SER A 10 -29.72 30.12 41.42
N THR A 11 -29.83 28.84 41.78
CA THR A 11 -29.65 28.35 43.17
C THR A 11 -29.66 26.80 43.25
N ALA A 12 -29.18 26.25 44.37
CA ALA A 12 -29.20 24.82 44.68
C ALA A 12 -29.71 24.60 46.12
N ILE A 13 -30.28 23.43 46.42
CA ILE A 13 -30.74 23.02 47.76
C ILE A 13 -30.24 21.60 48.06
N LEU A 14 -29.96 21.31 49.34
CA LEU A 14 -29.14 20.17 49.79
C LEU A 14 -29.68 19.64 51.14
N ALA A 15 -30.03 18.35 51.24
CA ALA A 15 -30.40 17.65 52.50
C ALA A 15 -30.41 16.11 52.33
N SER A 16 -30.44 15.29 53.38
CA SER A 16 -29.29 14.92 54.25
C SER A 16 -29.64 13.80 55.26
N ARG A 17 -28.70 12.86 55.53
CA ARG A 17 -28.63 11.92 56.71
C ARG A 17 -29.71 10.81 56.82
N SER A 18 -29.54 9.68 57.55
CA SER A 18 -28.36 8.93 58.07
C SER A 18 -28.78 7.60 58.79
N LEU A 19 -27.83 6.68 59.05
CA LEU A 19 -27.91 5.46 59.94
C LEU A 19 -28.66 4.24 59.35
N SER A 20 -28.36 2.95 59.65
CA SER A 20 -27.28 2.29 60.45
C SER A 20 -26.99 0.84 59.95
N SER A 21 -25.94 0.17 60.47
CA SER A 21 -25.41 -1.15 60.03
C SER A 21 -25.87 -2.35 60.92
N PRO A 22 -25.49 -3.64 60.68
CA PRO A 22 -24.11 -4.16 60.78
C PRO A 22 -23.65 -5.12 59.64
N SER A 23 -22.50 -5.77 59.84
CA SER A 23 -21.61 -6.51 58.90
C SER A 23 -21.57 -8.03 59.21
N PRO A 24 -20.64 -8.89 58.73
CA PRO A 24 -19.49 -8.74 57.79
C PRO A 24 -19.58 -9.73 56.59
N THR A 25 -18.55 -10.10 55.80
CA THR A 25 -17.07 -9.94 55.76
C THR A 25 -16.63 -9.79 54.27
N HIS A 26 -15.39 -9.87 53.77
CA HIS A 26 -14.07 -10.33 54.28
C HIS A 26 -12.92 -9.36 53.86
N PHE A 27 -11.68 -9.85 53.75
CA PHE A 27 -10.43 -9.06 53.63
C PHE A 27 -9.86 -8.93 52.20
N VAL A 28 -9.45 -7.70 51.89
CA VAL A 28 -8.32 -7.28 51.02
C VAL A 28 -7.17 -6.88 52.02
N PRO A 29 -5.87 -6.65 51.69
CA PRO A 29 -5.42 -5.70 50.65
C PRO A 29 -4.07 -5.97 49.93
N LEU A 30 -3.87 -5.22 48.84
CA LEU A 30 -2.56 -4.78 48.32
C LEU A 30 -2.11 -3.51 49.07
N LEU A 31 -0.81 -3.32 49.32
CA LEU A 31 -0.27 -2.06 49.89
C LEU A 31 1.05 -1.63 49.24
N SER A 32 1.32 -0.32 49.25
CA SER A 32 2.52 0.31 48.68
C SER A 32 2.86 1.62 49.41
N LEU A 33 4.02 2.22 49.08
CA LEU A 33 4.53 3.56 49.47
C LEU A 33 5.22 3.71 50.86
N THR A 34 6.57 3.71 50.83
CA THR A 34 7.52 4.82 51.20
C THR A 34 7.31 5.72 52.44
N PRO A 35 8.34 6.43 52.95
CA PRO A 35 9.80 6.14 53.05
C PRO A 35 10.43 6.54 54.43
N ALA A 36 11.74 6.32 54.65
CA ALA A 36 12.50 6.89 55.78
C ALA A 36 14.01 7.11 55.47
N HIS A 37 14.69 8.00 56.20
CA HIS A 37 16.11 8.39 56.02
C HIS A 37 17.07 7.71 57.04
N GLY A 38 18.37 7.53 56.70
CA GLY A 38 19.32 6.80 57.58
C GLY A 38 20.84 6.86 57.30
N ASN A 39 21.39 7.98 56.80
CA ASN A 39 22.80 8.47 56.91
C ASN A 39 23.99 7.48 57.15
N GLY A 40 24.97 7.34 56.22
CA GLY A 40 26.22 6.58 56.50
C GLY A 40 27.35 6.48 55.44
N LYS A 41 28.29 7.44 55.42
CA LYS A 41 29.73 7.38 55.03
C LYS A 41 30.24 6.53 53.82
N LYS A 42 30.71 7.26 52.79
CA LYS A 42 31.89 7.06 51.88
C LYS A 42 32.68 5.72 51.89
N SER A 43 32.93 5.18 50.69
CA SER A 43 34.28 4.74 50.24
C SER A 43 34.41 4.74 48.70
N PHE A 44 35.64 4.81 48.17
CA PHE A 44 36.00 4.49 46.79
C PHE A 44 36.66 3.10 46.77
N GLY A 45 36.52 2.31 45.70
CA GLY A 45 37.21 1.03 45.57
C GLY A 45 37.11 0.39 44.18
N SER A 46 38.26 0.18 43.53
CA SER A 46 38.36 -0.43 42.19
C SER A 46 38.89 -1.88 42.26
N ILE A 47 38.11 -2.83 41.72
CA ILE A 47 38.48 -4.24 41.53
C ILE A 47 37.83 -4.65 40.19
N ARG A 48 38.54 -4.89 39.07
CA ARG A 48 39.64 -5.82 38.72
C ARG A 48 39.17 -7.26 38.52
N ILE A 49 39.46 -7.81 37.34
CA ILE A 49 38.98 -9.09 36.81
C ILE A 49 39.73 -10.27 37.40
N GLN A 50 39.03 -11.37 37.76
CA GLN A 50 39.30 -12.78 37.38
C GLN A 50 38.46 -13.78 38.21
N GLY A 51 38.18 -14.98 37.66
CA GLY A 51 37.70 -16.14 38.44
C GLY A 51 36.62 -16.99 37.77
N LYS A 52 37.02 -18.11 37.14
CA LYS A 52 36.13 -19.13 36.53
C LYS A 52 35.00 -19.62 37.46
N LYS A 53 33.88 -20.02 36.85
CA LYS A 53 33.28 -21.34 37.14
C LYS A 53 32.65 -21.96 35.88
N GLU A 54 33.00 -23.20 35.60
CA GLU A 54 32.60 -23.92 34.39
C GLU A 54 31.21 -24.56 34.52
N ARG A 55 30.56 -24.81 33.38
CA ARG A 55 29.45 -25.76 33.22
C ARG A 55 29.76 -26.60 31.97
N PRO A 56 29.38 -27.90 31.94
CA PRO A 56 29.94 -28.86 31.00
C PRO A 56 29.47 -28.65 29.56
N LEU A 57 30.36 -28.95 28.60
CA LEU A 57 29.95 -29.14 27.21
C LEU A 57 29.13 -30.43 27.08
N VAL A 58 27.97 -30.35 26.43
CA VAL A 58 27.33 -31.53 25.85
C VAL A 58 27.96 -31.76 24.48
N GLN A 59 28.73 -32.84 24.36
CA GLN A 59 29.45 -33.17 23.13
C GLN A 59 28.54 -33.93 22.15
N CYS A 60 27.82 -33.20 21.30
CA CYS A 60 27.07 -33.78 20.19
C CYS A 60 27.90 -33.79 18.89
N ASN A 61 28.85 -34.73 18.80
CA ASN A 61 29.48 -35.07 17.54
C ASN A 61 28.73 -36.24 16.88
N VAL A 62 28.22 -36.05 15.66
CA VAL A 62 28.52 -36.83 14.44
C VAL A 62 27.79 -36.15 13.27
N ALA A 63 28.39 -36.16 12.08
CA ALA A 63 28.00 -35.33 10.94
C ALA A 63 26.60 -35.61 10.36
N ALA A 64 25.95 -34.53 9.93
CA ALA A 64 24.85 -34.54 8.97
C ALA A 64 24.96 -33.29 8.07
N GLU A 65 25.67 -33.42 6.95
CA GLU A 65 25.86 -32.33 5.97
C GLU A 65 24.61 -32.18 5.08
N ILE A 66 23.52 -31.60 5.62
CA ILE A 66 22.26 -31.45 4.89
C ILE A 66 21.64 -30.05 5.07
N ASN A 67 21.57 -29.32 3.95
CA ASN A 67 20.63 -28.23 3.61
C ASN A 67 20.47 -27.05 4.59
N THR A 68 21.57 -26.35 4.89
CA THR A 68 21.54 -25.03 5.55
C THR A 68 20.76 -23.96 4.76
N VAL A 69 20.77 -24.03 3.42
CA VAL A 69 20.10 -23.06 2.54
C VAL A 69 18.57 -23.18 2.63
N GLU A 70 18.03 -24.40 2.62
CA GLU A 70 16.57 -24.61 2.76
C GLU A 70 16.07 -24.24 4.16
N GLN A 71 16.86 -24.51 5.20
CA GLN A 71 16.53 -24.11 6.56
C GLN A 71 16.47 -22.57 6.71
N ALA A 72 17.41 -21.84 6.09
CA ALA A 72 17.35 -20.38 6.02
C ALA A 72 16.14 -19.86 5.22
N ALA A 73 15.78 -20.53 4.11
CA ALA A 73 14.60 -20.20 3.31
C ALA A 73 13.27 -20.46 4.05
N ASN A 74 13.20 -21.49 4.88
CA ASN A 74 12.02 -21.79 5.70
C ASN A 74 11.90 -20.86 6.91
N LEU A 75 13.01 -20.58 7.62
CA LEU A 75 13.04 -19.61 8.72
C LEU A 75 12.62 -18.19 8.28
N SER A 76 13.04 -17.78 7.07
CA SER A 76 12.63 -16.49 6.50
C SER A 76 11.16 -16.47 6.03
N LYS A 77 10.60 -17.60 5.59
CA LYS A 77 9.15 -17.74 5.32
C LYS A 77 8.30 -17.68 6.58
N GLU A 78 8.70 -18.34 7.68
CA GLU A 78 7.97 -18.25 8.96
C GLU A 78 8.11 -16.89 9.65
N SER A 79 9.19 -16.14 9.36
CA SER A 79 9.42 -14.82 9.95
C SER A 79 8.57 -13.69 9.36
N GLN A 80 7.95 -13.88 8.19
CA GLN A 80 7.11 -12.84 7.58
C GLN A 80 5.77 -12.74 8.33
N ARG A 81 5.45 -11.53 8.81
CA ARG A 81 4.13 -11.25 9.39
C ARG A 81 3.05 -11.53 8.34
N PRO A 82 2.00 -12.31 8.66
CA PRO A 82 0.96 -12.63 7.70
C PRO A 82 0.29 -11.35 7.18
N VAL A 83 0.11 -11.28 5.86
CA VAL A 83 -0.58 -10.16 5.21
C VAL A 83 -2.08 -10.40 5.26
N TYR A 84 -2.86 -9.33 5.45
CA TYR A 84 -4.33 -9.39 5.41
C TYR A 84 -4.80 -9.68 3.96
N PRO A 85 -5.74 -10.62 3.70
CA PRO A 85 -6.20 -10.93 2.34
C PRO A 85 -6.80 -9.73 1.61
N PHE A 86 -6.50 -9.57 0.31
CA PHE A 86 -7.06 -8.48 -0.50
C PHE A 86 -8.57 -8.65 -0.68
N ALA A 87 -9.04 -9.89 -0.85
CA ALA A 87 -10.46 -10.22 -0.92
C ALA A 87 -11.25 -9.64 0.28
N ALA A 88 -10.79 -9.93 1.50
CA ALA A 88 -11.42 -9.57 2.78
C ALA A 88 -11.47 -8.06 3.13
N ILE A 89 -10.95 -7.17 2.28
CA ILE A 89 -10.99 -5.71 2.50
C ILE A 89 -12.35 -5.16 2.04
N VAL A 90 -13.07 -4.50 2.94
CA VAL A 90 -14.45 -4.02 2.73
C VAL A 90 -14.47 -2.50 2.55
N GLY A 91 -15.31 -2.00 1.63
CA GLY A 91 -15.62 -0.57 1.48
C GLY A 91 -14.49 0.28 0.89
N GLN A 92 -13.69 -0.27 -0.01
CA GLN A 92 -12.56 0.41 -0.68
C GLN A 92 -12.58 0.18 -2.19
N ASP A 93 -13.76 0.03 -2.78
CA ASP A 93 -13.92 -0.57 -4.11
C ASP A 93 -13.36 0.31 -5.24
N GLU A 94 -13.39 1.64 -5.08
CA GLU A 94 -12.72 2.60 -5.97
C GLU A 94 -11.18 2.37 -5.99
N MET A 95 -10.57 2.18 -4.81
CA MET A 95 -9.14 1.92 -4.66
C MET A 95 -8.76 0.52 -5.16
N LYS A 96 -9.56 -0.50 -4.81
CA LYS A 96 -9.38 -1.88 -5.31
C LYS A 96 -9.39 -1.90 -6.83
N LEU A 97 -10.37 -1.25 -7.45
CA LEU A 97 -10.50 -1.13 -8.90
C LEU A 97 -9.26 -0.47 -9.50
N CYS A 98 -8.86 0.72 -9.04
CA CYS A 98 -7.72 1.42 -9.63
C CYS A 98 -6.42 0.60 -9.54
N LEU A 99 -6.18 -0.09 -8.42
CA LEU A 99 -5.03 -0.99 -8.26
C LEU A 99 -5.10 -2.18 -9.23
N LEU A 100 -6.26 -2.84 -9.36
CA LEU A 100 -6.44 -3.96 -10.29
C LEU A 100 -6.21 -3.53 -11.75
N LEU A 101 -6.69 -2.37 -12.15
CA LEU A 101 -6.49 -1.85 -13.51
C LEU A 101 -5.02 -1.53 -13.79
N ASN A 102 -4.31 -0.90 -12.85
CA ASN A 102 -2.88 -0.60 -12.98
C ASN A 102 -1.99 -1.87 -12.96
N VAL A 103 -2.44 -2.95 -12.33
CA VAL A 103 -1.80 -4.29 -12.42
C VAL A 103 -2.02 -4.93 -13.80
N ILE A 104 -3.18 -4.69 -14.43
CA ILE A 104 -3.52 -5.24 -15.74
C ILE A 104 -2.80 -4.47 -16.86
N ASP A 105 -2.86 -3.13 -16.84
CA ASP A 105 -2.12 -2.25 -17.74
C ASP A 105 -1.26 -1.25 -16.93
N PRO A 106 0.00 -1.58 -16.62
CA PRO A 106 0.94 -0.65 -15.99
C PRO A 106 1.17 0.63 -16.81
N LYS A 107 0.90 0.63 -18.12
CA LYS A 107 1.01 1.81 -18.99
C LYS A 107 -0.16 2.80 -18.78
N ILE A 108 -1.09 2.53 -17.85
CA ILE A 108 -1.97 3.54 -17.24
C ILE A 108 -1.15 4.61 -16.50
N GLY A 109 -0.02 4.23 -15.88
CA GLY A 109 0.91 5.16 -15.24
C GLY A 109 0.63 5.45 -13.76
N GLY A 110 0.27 4.43 -12.98
CA GLY A 110 0.18 4.50 -11.53
C GLY A 110 -1.15 5.04 -10.97
N VAL A 111 -1.32 4.86 -9.66
CA VAL A 111 -2.50 5.25 -8.89
C VAL A 111 -2.09 6.14 -7.72
N MET A 112 -2.64 7.35 -7.64
CA MET A 112 -2.54 8.23 -6.49
C MET A 112 -3.69 7.94 -5.51
N ILE A 113 -3.40 7.79 -4.21
CA ILE A 113 -4.36 7.25 -3.25
C ILE A 113 -4.53 8.19 -2.05
N MET A 114 -5.45 9.15 -2.16
CA MET A 114 -5.70 10.14 -1.10
C MET A 114 -6.88 9.72 -0.20
N GLY A 115 -6.86 10.09 1.08
CA GLY A 115 -7.97 9.83 2.00
C GLY A 115 -7.57 9.78 3.47
N ASP A 116 -8.53 9.58 4.37
CA ASP A 116 -8.38 9.80 5.81
C ASP A 116 -7.30 8.92 6.47
N ARG A 117 -6.78 9.34 7.64
CA ARG A 117 -5.89 8.49 8.45
C ARG A 117 -6.69 7.35 9.07
N GLY A 118 -6.13 6.15 9.07
CA GLY A 118 -6.79 4.93 9.56
C GLY A 118 -7.58 4.15 8.51
N THR A 119 -7.75 4.64 7.27
CA THR A 119 -8.48 3.91 6.21
C THR A 119 -7.72 2.73 5.58
N GLY A 120 -6.62 2.28 6.18
CA GLY A 120 -5.96 1.04 5.79
C GLY A 120 -5.26 1.01 4.43
N LYS A 121 -5.07 2.15 3.74
CA LYS A 121 -4.45 2.27 2.40
C LYS A 121 -3.24 1.33 2.19
N SER A 122 -2.20 1.49 3.00
CA SER A 122 -0.98 0.68 2.93
C SER A 122 -1.14 -0.77 3.40
N THR A 123 -2.28 -1.16 3.95
CA THR A 123 -2.66 -2.57 4.13
C THR A 123 -3.21 -3.12 2.82
N THR A 124 -4.05 -2.36 2.14
CA THR A 124 -4.66 -2.72 0.84
C THR A 124 -3.59 -2.88 -0.25
N VAL A 125 -2.61 -2.00 -0.37
CA VAL A 125 -1.51 -2.17 -1.35
C VAL A 125 -0.62 -3.38 -0.99
N ARG A 126 -0.27 -3.59 0.28
CA ARG A 126 0.47 -4.80 0.71
C ARG A 126 -0.31 -6.09 0.41
N SER A 127 -1.62 -6.08 0.59
CA SER A 127 -2.49 -7.23 0.26
C SER A 127 -2.59 -7.48 -1.25
N MET A 128 -2.56 -6.43 -2.08
CA MET A 128 -2.46 -6.58 -3.53
C MET A 128 -1.13 -7.25 -3.89
N VAL A 129 -0.01 -6.76 -3.36
CA VAL A 129 1.33 -7.30 -3.68
C VAL A 129 1.47 -8.78 -3.27
N ASP A 130 0.82 -9.22 -2.18
CA ASP A 130 0.81 -10.64 -1.78
C ASP A 130 -0.12 -11.53 -2.64
N LEU A 131 -1.11 -10.95 -3.31
CA LEU A 131 -2.03 -11.60 -4.25
C LEU A 131 -1.39 -11.79 -5.65
N LEU A 132 -0.47 -10.92 -6.06
CA LEU A 132 0.13 -10.99 -7.40
C LEU A 132 1.00 -12.25 -7.57
N PRO A 133 0.99 -12.86 -8.78
CA PRO A 133 1.89 -13.97 -9.08
C PRO A 133 3.35 -13.49 -9.08
N GLU A 134 4.26 -14.42 -8.81
CA GLU A 134 5.70 -14.17 -8.91
C GLU A 134 6.09 -13.78 -10.34
N ILE A 135 7.01 -12.83 -10.45
CA ILE A 135 7.54 -12.31 -11.72
C ILE A 135 8.89 -12.97 -12.04
N ARG A 136 9.16 -13.16 -13.33
CA ARG A 136 10.51 -13.50 -13.81
C ARG A 136 11.38 -12.26 -13.76
N VAL A 137 12.57 -12.42 -13.18
CA VAL A 137 13.62 -11.39 -13.15
C VAL A 137 14.96 -12.02 -13.52
N VAL A 138 15.86 -11.23 -14.08
CA VAL A 138 17.27 -11.62 -14.24
C VAL A 138 17.94 -11.67 -12.87
N PHE A 139 18.61 -12.77 -12.55
CA PHE A 139 19.26 -12.98 -11.27
C PHE A 139 20.45 -12.02 -11.09
N GLY A 140 20.49 -11.35 -9.93
CA GLY A 140 21.53 -10.38 -9.59
C GLY A 140 21.29 -8.95 -10.08
N ASP A 141 20.31 -8.70 -10.96
CA ASP A 141 19.99 -7.35 -11.43
C ASP A 141 19.29 -6.50 -10.35
N PRO A 142 19.84 -5.35 -9.92
CA PRO A 142 19.18 -4.44 -8.99
C PRO A 142 17.85 -3.86 -9.48
N TYR A 143 17.59 -3.90 -10.79
CA TYR A 143 16.42 -3.31 -11.44
C TYR A 143 15.31 -4.31 -11.78
N ASN A 144 15.45 -5.60 -11.43
CA ASN A 144 14.42 -6.64 -11.67
C ASN A 144 14.00 -6.81 -13.15
N SER A 145 14.89 -6.57 -14.11
CA SER A 145 14.65 -6.62 -15.57
C SER A 145 13.91 -7.88 -16.02
N ASP A 146 13.03 -7.74 -17.02
CA ASP A 146 12.53 -8.94 -17.73
C ASP A 146 13.62 -9.56 -18.60
N PRO A 147 13.65 -10.89 -18.72
CA PRO A 147 14.31 -11.57 -19.83
C PRO A 147 13.63 -11.34 -21.19
N GLU A 148 12.35 -10.95 -21.26
CA GLU A 148 11.57 -10.90 -22.51
C GLU A 148 11.16 -9.48 -23.01
N ASP A 149 11.34 -8.43 -22.21
CA ASP A 149 10.92 -7.05 -22.55
C ASP A 149 12.11 -6.05 -22.59
N PRO A 150 12.62 -5.72 -23.80
CA PRO A 150 13.71 -4.76 -24.00
C PRO A 150 13.42 -3.31 -23.60
N GLU A 151 12.17 -2.92 -23.32
CA GLU A 151 11.88 -1.60 -22.71
C GLU A 151 12.21 -1.58 -21.21
N SER A 152 12.24 -2.76 -20.56
CA SER A 152 12.46 -2.91 -19.11
C SER A 152 13.85 -3.46 -18.72
N MET A 153 14.68 -3.81 -19.70
CA MET A 153 16.04 -4.31 -19.47
C MET A 153 17.02 -3.18 -19.08
N GLY A 154 17.78 -3.40 -18.01
CA GLY A 154 18.98 -2.64 -17.72
C GLY A 154 20.01 -2.73 -18.86
N ILE A 155 20.87 -1.71 -19.00
CA ILE A 155 21.88 -1.63 -20.08
C ILE A 155 22.81 -2.84 -20.04
N GLU A 156 23.24 -3.24 -18.83
CA GLU A 156 24.13 -4.40 -18.60
C GLU A 156 23.48 -5.71 -19.05
N VAL A 157 22.23 -5.98 -18.63
CA VAL A 157 21.44 -7.15 -19.05
C VAL A 157 21.30 -7.21 -20.58
N ARG A 158 20.99 -6.07 -21.20
CA ARG A 158 20.83 -5.94 -22.65
C ARG A 158 22.16 -6.14 -23.41
N GLU A 159 23.28 -5.71 -22.83
CA GLU A 159 24.61 -5.99 -23.37
C GLU A 159 24.99 -7.47 -23.27
N SER A 160 24.75 -8.12 -22.13
CA SER A 160 24.99 -9.56 -21.94
C SER A 160 24.17 -10.40 -22.92
N LEU A 161 22.89 -10.07 -23.11
CA LEU A 161 22.05 -10.69 -24.13
C LEU A 161 22.60 -10.46 -25.55
N GLY A 162 23.11 -9.25 -25.84
CA GLY A 162 23.78 -8.92 -27.10
C GLY A 162 25.12 -9.62 -27.32
N LYS A 163 25.78 -10.09 -26.26
CA LYS A 163 27.00 -10.92 -26.29
C LYS A 163 26.70 -12.42 -26.41
N GLY A 164 25.43 -12.83 -26.29
CA GLY A 164 24.99 -14.23 -26.33
C GLY A 164 25.16 -14.98 -25.01
N GLU A 165 25.21 -14.27 -23.88
CA GLU A 165 25.33 -14.87 -22.54
C GLU A 165 23.97 -15.42 -22.07
N GLU A 166 23.96 -16.61 -21.44
CA GLU A 166 22.73 -17.18 -20.86
C GLU A 166 22.30 -16.42 -19.61
N LEU A 167 21.22 -15.63 -19.73
CA LEU A 167 20.62 -14.94 -18.59
C LEU A 167 20.02 -15.97 -17.61
N SER A 168 20.54 -15.99 -16.39
CA SER A 168 19.93 -16.79 -15.31
C SER A 168 18.66 -16.10 -14.81
N VAL A 169 17.53 -16.80 -14.88
CA VAL A 169 16.19 -16.27 -14.57
C VAL A 169 15.68 -16.87 -13.27
N VAL A 170 15.16 -16.03 -12.38
CA VAL A 170 14.56 -16.45 -11.10
C VAL A 170 13.14 -15.89 -10.98
N MET A 171 12.27 -16.65 -10.32
CA MET A 171 10.94 -16.19 -9.90
C MET A 171 11.06 -15.44 -8.58
N THR A 172 10.52 -14.22 -8.50
CA THR A 172 10.47 -13.44 -7.25
C THR A 172 9.11 -12.78 -7.07
N LYS A 173 8.73 -12.51 -5.81
CA LYS A 173 7.57 -11.65 -5.54
C LYS A 173 7.89 -10.19 -5.90
N ILE A 174 6.86 -9.44 -6.29
CA ILE A 174 6.97 -8.01 -6.55
C ILE A 174 7.35 -7.29 -5.24
N ASN A 175 8.38 -6.45 -5.29
CA ASN A 175 8.81 -5.67 -4.13
C ASN A 175 7.96 -4.40 -3.98
N MET A 176 7.34 -4.21 -2.82
CA MET A 176 6.74 -2.93 -2.43
C MET A 176 7.81 -2.04 -1.81
N VAL A 177 7.81 -0.75 -2.15
CA VAL A 177 8.76 0.24 -1.62
C VAL A 177 8.01 1.44 -1.05
N ASP A 178 8.00 1.58 0.26
CA ASP A 178 7.47 2.75 0.95
C ASP A 178 8.41 3.95 0.70
N LEU A 179 7.93 5.03 0.06
CA LEU A 179 8.71 6.24 -0.23
C LEU A 179 8.43 7.31 0.86
N PRO A 180 9.37 7.58 1.78
CA PRO A 180 9.12 8.53 2.86
C PRO A 180 9.09 9.97 2.35
N LEU A 181 8.15 10.76 2.88
CA LEU A 181 7.92 12.20 2.63
C LEU A 181 9.12 13.15 2.79
N GLY A 182 10.28 12.64 3.24
CA GLY A 182 11.53 13.36 3.40
C GLY A 182 12.72 12.59 2.83
N ALA A 183 12.51 11.76 1.80
CA ALA A 183 13.61 11.14 1.06
C ALA A 183 14.42 12.23 0.32
N THR A 184 15.74 12.19 0.46
CA THR A 184 16.65 12.97 -0.38
C THR A 184 16.66 12.41 -1.80
N GLU A 185 16.93 13.26 -2.80
CA GLU A 185 17.01 12.84 -4.21
C GLU A 185 18.01 11.68 -4.40
N ASP A 186 19.17 11.79 -3.77
CA ASP A 186 20.19 10.73 -3.56
C ASP A 186 19.59 9.37 -3.15
N ARG A 187 18.64 9.36 -2.20
CA ARG A 187 18.00 8.14 -1.69
C ARG A 187 16.94 7.61 -2.63
N VAL A 188 16.32 8.48 -3.44
CA VAL A 188 15.27 8.12 -4.40
C VAL A 188 15.88 7.57 -5.69
N CYS A 189 16.78 8.33 -6.31
CA CYS A 189 17.43 8.02 -7.58
C CYS A 189 18.61 7.04 -7.41
N GLY A 190 19.42 7.22 -6.37
CA GLY A 190 20.67 6.50 -6.14
C GLY A 190 21.87 7.44 -6.03
N THR A 191 22.96 6.93 -5.44
CA THR A 191 24.20 7.67 -5.16
C THR A 191 25.38 7.15 -5.99
N ILE A 192 26.41 7.96 -6.15
CA ILE A 192 27.72 7.47 -6.64
C ILE A 192 28.50 6.96 -5.42
N ASP A 193 29.05 5.75 -5.53
CA ASP A 193 29.95 5.21 -4.51
C ASP A 193 31.34 5.85 -4.68
N ILE A 194 31.56 6.92 -3.92
CA ILE A 194 32.79 7.72 -3.97
C ILE A 194 33.99 6.91 -3.46
N GLU A 195 33.81 5.98 -2.52
CA GLU A 195 34.91 5.19 -1.96
C GLU A 195 35.45 4.20 -2.98
N LYS A 196 34.58 3.47 -3.70
CA LYS A 196 35.02 2.63 -4.84
C LYS A 196 35.54 3.46 -6.01
N ALA A 197 34.89 4.58 -6.33
CA ALA A 197 35.36 5.45 -7.42
C ALA A 197 36.77 6.01 -7.19
N LEU A 198 37.16 6.27 -5.94
CA LEU A 198 38.52 6.73 -5.58
C LEU A 198 39.52 5.58 -5.37
N THR A 199 39.07 4.42 -4.89
CA THR A 199 39.97 3.31 -4.51
C THR A 199 40.22 2.33 -5.66
N GLU A 200 39.18 2.01 -6.44
CA GLU A 200 39.21 1.03 -7.52
C GLU A 200 39.27 1.70 -8.91
N GLY A 201 38.97 3.00 -9.00
CA GLY A 201 38.88 3.75 -10.25
C GLY A 201 37.64 3.43 -11.10
N VAL A 202 36.74 2.59 -10.59
CA VAL A 202 35.52 2.13 -11.27
C VAL A 202 34.32 3.01 -10.87
N LYS A 203 33.49 3.38 -11.84
CA LYS A 203 32.24 4.12 -11.60
C LYS A 203 31.16 3.20 -11.00
N ALA A 204 31.21 3.00 -9.69
CA ALA A 204 30.16 2.30 -8.96
C ALA A 204 29.00 3.25 -8.58
N PHE A 205 27.77 2.77 -8.72
CA PHE A 205 26.54 3.46 -8.34
C PHE A 205 25.77 2.60 -7.34
N GLU A 206 25.20 3.22 -6.30
CA GLU A 206 24.30 2.57 -5.35
C GLU A 206 22.84 2.75 -5.79
N PRO A 207 22.08 1.66 -6.00
CA PRO A 207 20.69 1.74 -6.47
C PRO A 207 19.75 2.32 -5.41
N GLY A 208 19.11 3.45 -5.75
CA GLY A 208 18.14 4.14 -4.92
C GLY A 208 16.80 3.40 -4.72
N LEU A 209 15.85 4.04 -4.05
CA LEU A 209 14.51 3.49 -3.84
C LEU A 209 13.78 3.20 -5.15
N LEU A 210 13.97 4.02 -6.20
CA LEU A 210 13.32 3.79 -7.50
C LEU A 210 13.83 2.55 -8.24
N ALA A 211 15.12 2.21 -8.11
CA ALA A 211 15.66 0.97 -8.67
C ALA A 211 15.00 -0.26 -8.03
N LYS A 212 14.92 -0.25 -6.69
CA LYS A 212 14.23 -1.28 -5.88
C LYS A 212 12.72 -1.32 -6.11
N ALA A 213 12.14 -0.21 -6.54
CA ALA A 213 10.74 -0.07 -6.91
C ALA A 213 10.48 -0.32 -8.41
N ASN A 214 11.48 -0.67 -9.22
CA ASN A 214 11.23 -1.00 -10.62
C ASN A 214 10.39 -2.28 -10.68
N ARG A 215 9.27 -2.25 -11.41
CA ARG A 215 8.16 -3.22 -11.37
C ARG A 215 7.40 -3.33 -10.04
N GLY A 216 7.78 -2.54 -9.04
CA GLY A 216 7.08 -2.37 -7.77
C GLY A 216 6.10 -1.19 -7.80
N ASN A 217 5.35 -1.02 -6.71
CA ASN A 217 4.41 0.09 -6.55
C ASN A 217 4.89 0.99 -5.39
N PRO A 218 5.37 2.23 -5.66
CA PRO A 218 5.75 3.16 -4.61
C PRO A 218 4.51 3.77 -3.93
N GLU A 219 4.55 3.95 -2.61
CA GLU A 219 3.58 4.78 -1.85
C GLU A 219 4.25 6.08 -1.37
N GLU A 220 3.63 7.23 -1.64
CA GLU A 220 4.09 8.57 -1.28
C GLU A 220 2.96 9.38 -0.62
N GLY A 221 3.29 10.48 0.07
CA GLY A 221 2.32 11.36 0.74
C GLY A 221 1.80 12.52 -0.11
N GLU A 222 1.50 13.67 0.51
CA GLU A 222 0.87 14.81 -0.17
C GLU A 222 1.79 15.47 -1.23
N LEU A 223 1.34 15.42 -2.49
CA LEU A 223 2.11 15.77 -3.69
C LEU A 223 1.86 17.21 -4.17
N ARG A 224 2.88 17.81 -4.82
CA ARG A 224 2.74 19.09 -5.53
C ARG A 224 1.89 18.93 -6.81
N PRO A 225 1.11 19.95 -7.25
CA PRO A 225 0.26 19.90 -8.45
C PRO A 225 0.94 19.36 -9.71
N GLN A 226 2.22 19.69 -9.94
CA GLN A 226 3.01 19.26 -11.09
C GLN A 226 3.32 17.74 -11.12
N LEU A 227 3.08 17.04 -10.01
CA LEU A 227 3.21 15.59 -9.90
C LEU A 227 1.83 14.89 -9.99
N LEU A 228 0.73 15.56 -9.63
CA LEU A 228 -0.62 14.97 -9.65
C LEU A 228 -0.99 14.46 -11.06
N ASP A 229 -0.81 15.29 -12.09
CA ASP A 229 -1.10 14.92 -13.49
C ASP A 229 -0.26 13.71 -13.97
N ARG A 230 0.91 13.50 -13.35
CA ARG A 230 1.81 12.39 -13.68
C ARG A 230 1.30 11.02 -13.23
N PHE A 231 0.31 10.95 -12.35
CA PHE A 231 -0.39 9.70 -12.02
C PHE A 231 -1.51 9.45 -13.01
N GLY A 232 -1.62 8.20 -13.48
CA GLY A 232 -2.71 7.75 -14.34
C GLY A 232 -4.06 8.00 -13.67
N MET A 233 -4.33 7.27 -12.60
CA MET A 233 -5.59 7.32 -11.86
C MET A 233 -5.43 7.96 -10.48
N HIS A 234 -6.51 8.53 -9.95
CA HIS A 234 -6.63 8.96 -8.57
C HIS A 234 -7.82 8.26 -7.89
N ALA A 235 -7.53 7.54 -6.80
CA ALA A 235 -8.51 6.88 -5.95
C ALA A 235 -8.67 7.62 -4.61
N GLN A 236 -9.91 7.92 -4.23
CA GLN A 236 -10.28 8.57 -2.97
C GLN A 236 -10.77 7.54 -1.96
N VAL A 237 -10.09 7.45 -0.80
CA VAL A 237 -10.37 6.49 0.27
C VAL A 237 -11.00 7.19 1.46
N GLY A 238 -12.30 7.46 1.35
CA GLY A 238 -13.09 8.03 2.45
C GLY A 238 -13.32 7.02 3.58
N THR A 239 -13.46 7.52 4.81
CA THR A 239 -13.89 6.68 5.94
C THR A 239 -15.31 6.15 5.71
N VAL A 240 -15.49 4.82 5.76
CA VAL A 240 -16.80 4.14 5.66
C VAL A 240 -17.75 4.73 6.71
N ARG A 241 -18.91 5.23 6.26
CA ARG A 241 -19.92 5.90 7.09
C ARG A 241 -21.03 4.97 7.58
N ASP A 242 -21.33 3.92 6.82
CA ASP A 242 -22.32 2.92 7.20
C ASP A 242 -21.94 2.19 8.50
N ALA A 243 -22.92 1.93 9.36
CA ALA A 243 -22.67 1.34 10.67
C ALA A 243 -22.36 -0.17 10.61
N GLU A 244 -23.05 -0.91 9.74
CA GLU A 244 -22.92 -2.37 9.64
C GLU A 244 -21.59 -2.75 9.00
N LEU A 245 -21.20 -2.07 7.92
CA LEU A 245 -19.89 -2.23 7.29
C LEU A 245 -18.74 -1.85 8.24
N ARG A 246 -18.92 -0.84 9.11
CA ARG A 246 -17.91 -0.49 10.13
C ARG A 246 -17.75 -1.57 11.19
N VAL A 247 -18.85 -2.16 11.67
CA VAL A 247 -18.80 -3.30 12.60
C VAL A 247 -18.10 -4.49 11.93
N LYS A 248 -18.49 -4.85 10.70
CA LYS A 248 -17.85 -5.93 9.93
C LYS A 248 -16.34 -5.72 9.77
N ILE A 249 -15.88 -4.50 9.46
CA ILE A 249 -14.45 -4.18 9.34
C ILE A 249 -13.70 -4.43 10.66
N VAL A 250 -14.31 -4.11 11.81
CA VAL A 250 -13.71 -4.35 13.13
C VAL A 250 -13.71 -5.84 13.49
N GLU A 251 -14.78 -6.56 13.20
CA GLU A 251 -14.91 -8.00 13.48
C GLU A 251 -13.97 -8.85 12.61
N GLU A 252 -13.94 -8.64 11.30
CA GLU A 252 -13.00 -9.33 10.39
C GLU A 252 -11.54 -9.01 10.75
N ARG A 253 -11.24 -7.76 11.16
CA ARG A 253 -9.90 -7.40 11.65
C ARG A 253 -9.54 -8.14 12.93
N ALA A 254 -10.45 -8.17 13.92
CA ALA A 254 -10.23 -8.88 15.17
C ALA A 254 -10.06 -10.39 14.97
N ARG A 255 -10.82 -10.98 14.04
CA ARG A 255 -10.71 -12.40 13.65
C ARG A 255 -9.35 -12.70 13.00
N PHE A 256 -8.88 -11.83 12.11
CA PHE A 256 -7.53 -11.94 11.53
C PHE A 256 -6.42 -11.80 12.58
N ASP A 257 -6.52 -10.83 13.50
CA ASP A 257 -5.50 -10.60 14.54
C ASP A 257 -5.47 -11.71 15.60
N GLN A 258 -6.54 -12.52 15.73
CA GLN A 258 -6.57 -13.74 16.54
C GLN A 258 -5.91 -14.92 15.82
N ASN A 259 -6.43 -15.34 14.65
CA ASN A 259 -5.97 -16.52 13.92
C ASN A 259 -5.63 -16.18 12.45
N PRO A 260 -4.45 -15.58 12.15
CA PRO A 260 -4.13 -15.14 10.79
C PRO A 260 -4.06 -16.26 9.73
N LYS A 261 -3.70 -17.49 10.13
CA LYS A 261 -3.59 -18.64 9.21
C LYS A 261 -4.97 -19.12 8.74
N GLU A 262 -5.83 -19.49 9.70
CA GLU A 262 -7.23 -19.87 9.48
C GLU A 262 -8.01 -18.80 8.69
N PHE A 263 -7.79 -17.51 9.02
CA PHE A 263 -8.41 -16.40 8.30
C PHE A 263 -7.99 -16.39 6.81
N ARG A 264 -6.69 -16.48 6.51
CA ARG A 264 -6.21 -16.56 5.13
C ARG A 264 -6.76 -17.78 4.41
N GLU A 265 -6.75 -18.95 5.05
CA GLU A 265 -7.31 -20.19 4.51
C GLU A 265 -8.77 -20.04 4.09
N SER A 266 -9.59 -19.35 4.90
CA SER A 266 -11.00 -19.08 4.56
C SER A 266 -11.21 -18.16 3.34
N TYR A 267 -10.20 -17.38 2.96
CA TYR A 267 -10.22 -16.47 1.81
C TYR A 267 -9.38 -16.94 0.60
N ASN A 268 -8.65 -18.07 0.70
CA ASN A 268 -7.77 -18.54 -0.38
C ASN A 268 -8.51 -18.74 -1.71
N ALA A 269 -9.70 -19.35 -1.70
CA ALA A 269 -10.48 -19.58 -2.92
C ALA A 269 -10.92 -18.28 -3.63
N GLU A 270 -11.18 -17.21 -2.87
CA GLU A 270 -11.48 -15.88 -3.45
C GLU A 270 -10.22 -15.20 -4.01
N GLN A 271 -9.07 -15.37 -3.32
CA GLN A 271 -7.78 -14.86 -3.78
C GLN A 271 -7.32 -15.57 -5.06
N GLU A 272 -7.38 -16.90 -5.12
CA GLU A 272 -7.06 -17.69 -6.32
C GLU A 272 -7.93 -17.30 -7.51
N LYS A 273 -9.24 -17.15 -7.30
CA LYS A 273 -10.17 -16.68 -8.33
C LYS A 273 -9.79 -15.29 -8.86
N LEU A 274 -9.45 -14.35 -7.97
CA LEU A 274 -9.05 -13.00 -8.38
C LEU A 274 -7.68 -12.99 -9.07
N GLN A 275 -6.74 -13.82 -8.63
CA GLN A 275 -5.43 -14.00 -9.28
C GLN A 275 -5.59 -14.57 -10.70
N GLN A 276 -6.47 -15.56 -10.89
CA GLN A 276 -6.84 -16.09 -12.21
C GLN A 276 -7.47 -15.01 -13.09
N GLN A 277 -8.40 -14.20 -12.55
CA GLN A 277 -9.00 -13.08 -13.29
C GLN A 277 -7.97 -12.05 -13.75
N ILE A 278 -7.02 -11.66 -12.87
CA ILE A 278 -5.91 -10.75 -13.22
C ILE A 278 -5.05 -11.36 -14.34
N SER A 279 -4.71 -12.64 -14.26
CA SER A 279 -3.90 -13.34 -15.26
C SER A 279 -4.60 -13.42 -16.63
N SER A 280 -5.88 -13.78 -16.66
CA SER A 280 -6.67 -13.79 -17.90
C SER A 280 -6.87 -12.38 -18.49
N ALA A 281 -7.04 -11.37 -17.63
CA ALA A 281 -7.18 -9.98 -18.07
C ALA A 281 -5.88 -9.45 -18.69
N ARG A 282 -4.72 -9.69 -18.07
CA ARG A 282 -3.41 -9.34 -18.64
C ARG A 282 -3.15 -10.02 -19.99
N THR A 283 -3.60 -11.27 -20.14
CA THR A 283 -3.43 -12.05 -21.37
C THR A 283 -4.36 -11.56 -22.50
N SER A 284 -5.58 -11.13 -22.18
CA SER A 284 -6.59 -10.67 -23.15
C SER A 284 -6.53 -9.18 -23.48
N LEU A 285 -5.88 -8.35 -22.65
CA LEU A 285 -5.80 -6.89 -22.81
C LEU A 285 -5.41 -6.43 -24.24
N SER A 286 -4.54 -7.18 -24.91
CA SER A 286 -4.06 -6.89 -26.27
C SER A 286 -5.14 -7.03 -27.36
N SER A 287 -6.12 -7.93 -27.17
CA SER A 287 -7.21 -8.14 -28.12
C SER A 287 -8.41 -7.23 -27.89
N VAL A 288 -8.57 -6.67 -26.67
CA VAL A 288 -9.72 -5.83 -26.31
C VAL A 288 -9.83 -4.59 -27.20
N GLN A 289 -11.00 -4.38 -27.81
CA GLN A 289 -11.29 -3.23 -28.67
C GLN A 289 -12.19 -2.20 -27.98
N ILE A 290 -12.07 -0.96 -28.44
CA ILE A 290 -12.96 0.16 -28.09
C ILE A 290 -13.34 0.88 -29.39
N ASP A 291 -14.64 1.01 -29.61
CA ASP A 291 -15.20 1.53 -30.86
C ASP A 291 -14.91 3.02 -31.06
N HIS A 292 -14.86 3.46 -32.31
CA HIS A 292 -14.45 4.83 -32.66
C HIS A 292 -15.37 5.91 -32.04
N ASP A 293 -16.69 5.67 -32.00
CA ASP A 293 -17.66 6.56 -31.33
C ASP A 293 -17.33 6.77 -29.85
N LEU A 294 -17.02 5.68 -29.12
CA LEU A 294 -16.65 5.73 -27.71
C LEU A 294 -15.34 6.52 -27.49
N LYS A 295 -14.36 6.39 -28.39
CA LYS A 295 -13.13 7.21 -28.35
C LYS A 295 -13.43 8.70 -28.51
N VAL A 296 -14.25 9.05 -29.51
CA VAL A 296 -14.65 10.45 -29.77
C VAL A 296 -15.43 11.03 -28.58
N LYS A 297 -16.31 10.25 -27.96
CA LYS A 297 -17.05 10.65 -26.76
C LYS A 297 -16.14 10.84 -25.54
N ILE A 298 -15.14 9.97 -25.32
CA ILE A 298 -14.10 10.19 -24.29
C ILE A 298 -13.39 11.53 -24.52
N SER A 299 -12.91 11.79 -25.74
CA SER A 299 -12.22 13.05 -26.07
C SER A 299 -13.12 14.28 -25.95
N LYS A 300 -14.42 14.16 -26.27
CA LYS A 300 -15.40 15.23 -26.04
C LYS A 300 -15.56 15.53 -24.55
N VAL A 301 -15.66 14.53 -23.68
CA VAL A 301 -15.69 14.72 -22.22
C VAL A 301 -14.40 15.41 -21.73
N CYS A 302 -13.22 14.97 -22.18
CA CYS A 302 -11.94 15.61 -21.83
C CYS A 302 -11.90 17.10 -22.26
N ALA A 303 -12.42 17.43 -23.44
CA ALA A 303 -12.45 18.79 -23.97
C ALA A 303 -13.44 19.69 -23.21
N GLU A 304 -14.66 19.23 -22.94
CA GLU A 304 -15.67 20.01 -22.20
C GLU A 304 -15.27 20.24 -20.73
N LEU A 305 -14.53 19.30 -20.14
CA LEU A 305 -13.92 19.43 -18.82
C LEU A 305 -12.62 20.28 -18.81
N ASN A 306 -12.18 20.80 -19.96
CA ASN A 306 -10.95 21.59 -20.11
C ASN A 306 -9.69 20.90 -19.55
N VAL A 307 -9.58 19.58 -19.78
CA VAL A 307 -8.42 18.78 -19.34
C VAL A 307 -7.16 19.17 -20.14
N ASP A 308 -6.04 19.36 -19.43
CA ASP A 308 -4.77 19.76 -20.04
C ASP A 308 -4.13 18.62 -20.85
N GLY A 309 -4.33 18.68 -22.18
CA GLY A 309 -3.71 17.79 -23.15
C GLY A 309 -4.29 16.37 -23.19
N LEU A 310 -3.76 15.54 -24.09
CA LEU A 310 -4.33 14.23 -24.46
C LEU A 310 -4.11 13.11 -23.41
N ARG A 311 -3.62 13.45 -22.21
CA ARG A 311 -3.28 12.41 -21.21
C ARG A 311 -4.53 11.83 -20.56
N GLY A 312 -5.57 12.63 -20.35
CA GLY A 312 -6.87 12.15 -19.89
C GLY A 312 -7.46 11.10 -20.82
N ASP A 313 -7.40 11.35 -22.13
CA ASP A 313 -7.87 10.46 -23.20
C ASP A 313 -7.15 9.12 -23.18
N ILE A 314 -5.81 9.14 -23.18
CA ILE A 314 -4.96 7.94 -23.22
C ILE A 314 -5.20 7.06 -21.99
N VAL A 315 -5.23 7.68 -20.80
CA VAL A 315 -5.48 6.97 -19.53
C VAL A 315 -6.89 6.38 -19.51
N THR A 316 -7.92 7.14 -19.87
CA THR A 316 -9.31 6.67 -19.87
C THR A 316 -9.52 5.52 -20.86
N ASN A 317 -8.92 5.59 -22.05
CA ASN A 317 -8.93 4.50 -23.03
C ASN A 317 -8.27 3.22 -22.48
N ARG A 318 -7.11 3.34 -21.82
CA ARG A 318 -6.40 2.20 -21.20
C ARG A 318 -7.19 1.58 -20.04
N ALA A 319 -7.65 2.41 -19.11
CA ALA A 319 -8.44 1.96 -17.96
C ALA A 319 -9.75 1.27 -18.38
N ALA A 320 -10.45 1.79 -19.40
CA ALA A 320 -11.68 1.17 -19.90
C ALA A 320 -11.42 -0.19 -20.58
N LYS A 321 -10.32 -0.32 -21.34
CA LYS A 321 -9.87 -1.63 -21.88
C LYS A 321 -9.50 -2.61 -20.78
N ALA A 322 -8.73 -2.18 -19.78
CA ALA A 322 -8.34 -3.03 -18.65
C ALA A 322 -9.57 -3.48 -17.83
N LEU A 323 -10.62 -2.65 -17.72
CA LEU A 323 -11.87 -3.03 -17.05
C LEU A 323 -12.70 -4.01 -17.87
N ALA A 324 -12.78 -3.85 -19.19
CA ALA A 324 -13.39 -4.85 -20.06
C ALA A 324 -12.65 -6.20 -19.98
N ALA A 325 -11.31 -6.19 -19.99
CA ALA A 325 -10.49 -7.39 -19.81
C ALA A 325 -10.72 -8.07 -18.44
N LEU A 326 -10.77 -7.29 -17.35
CA LEU A 326 -11.09 -7.77 -15.99
C LEU A 326 -12.50 -8.38 -15.90
N LYS A 327 -13.46 -7.85 -16.68
CA LYS A 327 -14.82 -8.40 -16.83
C LYS A 327 -14.90 -9.55 -17.85
N GLY A 328 -13.78 -9.98 -18.46
CA GLY A 328 -13.74 -11.07 -19.43
C GLY A 328 -14.34 -10.74 -20.81
N ARG A 329 -14.38 -9.47 -21.20
CA ARG A 329 -14.95 -8.99 -22.48
C ARG A 329 -13.88 -8.52 -23.47
N ASP A 330 -14.13 -8.80 -24.74
CA ASP A 330 -13.35 -8.37 -25.90
C ASP A 330 -13.66 -6.92 -26.36
N LYS A 331 -14.79 -6.35 -25.91
CA LYS A 331 -15.21 -4.98 -26.23
C LYS A 331 -15.51 -4.16 -24.98
N VAL A 332 -15.08 -2.90 -25.00
CA VAL A 332 -15.41 -1.86 -24.02
C VAL A 332 -16.83 -1.37 -24.23
N GLY A 333 -17.63 -1.30 -23.16
CA GLY A 333 -18.95 -0.67 -23.16
C GLY A 333 -18.94 0.71 -22.51
N ALA A 334 -20.00 1.50 -22.71
CA ALA A 334 -20.16 2.82 -22.09
C ALA A 334 -20.11 2.76 -20.55
N GLU A 335 -20.65 1.71 -19.94
CA GLU A 335 -20.58 1.46 -18.49
C GLU A 335 -19.14 1.33 -17.97
N ASP A 336 -18.22 0.75 -18.76
CA ASP A 336 -16.82 0.62 -18.34
C ASP A 336 -16.15 1.99 -18.29
N ILE A 337 -16.43 2.84 -19.28
CA ILE A 337 -15.96 4.21 -19.34
C ILE A 337 -16.55 5.00 -18.15
N ALA A 338 -17.87 4.90 -17.91
CA ALA A 338 -18.54 5.52 -16.77
C ALA A 338 -17.89 5.14 -15.42
N THR A 339 -17.46 3.88 -15.27
CA THR A 339 -16.84 3.37 -14.05
C THR A 339 -15.42 3.92 -13.83
N VAL A 340 -14.62 4.11 -14.90
CA VAL A 340 -13.21 4.53 -14.77
C VAL A 340 -12.98 6.03 -14.93
N ILE A 341 -13.81 6.73 -15.71
CA ILE A 341 -13.56 8.13 -16.10
C ILE A 341 -13.43 9.12 -14.93
N PRO A 342 -14.17 9.01 -13.80
CA PRO A 342 -13.98 9.92 -12.66
C PRO A 342 -12.57 9.76 -12.09
N ASN A 343 -12.11 8.52 -11.95
CA ASN A 343 -10.80 8.19 -11.40
C ASN A 343 -9.65 8.54 -12.36
N CYS A 344 -9.91 8.68 -13.66
CA CYS A 344 -8.93 9.09 -14.67
C CYS A 344 -8.78 10.61 -14.79
N LEU A 345 -9.86 11.38 -14.52
CA LEU A 345 -9.93 12.82 -14.80
C LEU A 345 -10.06 13.73 -13.56
N ARG A 346 -10.58 13.27 -12.42
CA ARG A 346 -10.91 14.15 -11.26
C ARG A 346 -9.73 14.94 -10.69
N HIS A 347 -8.50 14.45 -10.85
CA HIS A 347 -7.24 15.10 -10.44
C HIS A 347 -6.59 15.94 -11.55
N ARG A 348 -7.13 15.91 -12.77
CA ARG A 348 -6.70 16.71 -13.93
C ARG A 348 -7.55 17.97 -14.13
N LEU A 349 -8.67 18.08 -13.42
CA LEU A 349 -9.51 19.27 -13.44
C LEU A 349 -8.83 20.45 -12.73
N ARG A 350 -8.84 21.61 -13.37
CA ARG A 350 -8.49 22.88 -12.73
C ARG A 350 -9.66 23.32 -11.86
N LYS A 351 -9.53 23.20 -10.53
CA LYS A 351 -10.54 23.71 -9.59
C LYS A 351 -10.53 25.23 -9.59
N ASP A 352 -11.67 25.85 -9.88
CA ASP A 352 -11.87 27.26 -9.53
C ASP A 352 -11.97 27.38 -8.00
N PRO A 353 -11.26 28.33 -7.34
CA PRO A 353 -11.37 28.56 -5.90
C PRO A 353 -12.79 28.89 -5.39
N LEU A 354 -13.73 29.22 -6.27
CA LEU A 354 -15.13 29.53 -5.98
C LEU A 354 -16.08 28.32 -6.14
N GLU A 355 -15.63 27.23 -6.76
CA GLU A 355 -16.46 26.02 -6.94
C GLU A 355 -16.42 25.11 -5.70
N SER A 356 -17.61 24.76 -5.20
CA SER A 356 -17.80 23.87 -4.04
C SER A 356 -18.12 22.42 -4.42
N ILE A 357 -18.17 22.10 -5.72
CA ILE A 357 -18.57 20.79 -6.27
C ILE A 357 -17.38 19.81 -6.19
N ASP A 358 -17.64 18.53 -5.91
CA ASP A 358 -16.57 17.52 -6.05
C ASP A 358 -16.22 17.28 -7.51
N SER A 359 -14.93 17.31 -7.81
CA SER A 359 -14.39 17.07 -9.15
C SER A 359 -14.70 15.68 -9.70
N GLY A 360 -15.00 14.69 -8.85
CA GLY A 360 -15.53 13.39 -9.31
C GLY A 360 -16.96 13.49 -9.82
N LEU A 361 -17.84 14.22 -9.12
CA LEU A 361 -19.23 14.42 -9.53
C LEU A 361 -19.35 15.21 -10.84
N LEU A 362 -18.54 16.27 -11.01
CA LEU A 362 -18.51 17.06 -12.24
C LEU A 362 -18.10 16.22 -13.47
N VAL A 363 -17.15 15.28 -13.32
CA VAL A 363 -16.79 14.34 -14.39
C VAL A 363 -17.96 13.40 -14.72
N ILE A 364 -18.71 12.94 -13.72
CA ILE A 364 -19.87 12.04 -13.92
C ILE A 364 -21.00 12.78 -14.64
N GLU A 365 -21.29 14.02 -14.25
CA GLU A 365 -22.29 14.88 -14.89
C GLU A 365 -21.95 15.11 -16.37
N LYS A 366 -20.72 15.54 -16.69
CA LYS A 366 -20.27 15.72 -18.08
C LYS A 366 -20.13 14.42 -18.86
N PHE A 367 -19.84 13.30 -18.22
CA PHE A 367 -19.94 12.00 -18.86
C PHE A 367 -21.37 11.73 -19.34
N TYR A 368 -22.38 11.90 -18.48
CA TYR A 368 -23.77 11.65 -18.88
C TYR A 368 -24.31 12.66 -19.91
N GLU A 369 -23.89 13.93 -19.89
CA GLU A 369 -24.22 14.91 -20.95
C GLU A 369 -23.65 14.53 -22.33
N VAL A 370 -22.52 13.81 -22.38
CA VAL A 370 -21.85 13.44 -23.63
C VAL A 370 -22.27 12.05 -24.15
N PHE A 371 -22.70 11.16 -23.25
CA PHE A 371 -23.05 9.77 -23.57
C PHE A 371 -24.57 9.51 -23.64
N SER A 372 -25.42 10.52 -23.40
CA SER A 372 -26.89 10.49 -23.62
C SER A 372 -27.30 10.42 -25.09
#